data_AF-A0A7J9J6C6-F1
#
_entry.id   AF-A0A7J9J6C6-F1
#
_cell.length_a   1.000
_cell.length_b   1.000
_cell.length_c   1.000
_cell.angle_alpha   90.00
_cell.angle_beta   90.00
_cell.angle_gamma   90.00
#
_symmetry.space_group_name_H-M   'P 1'
#
loop_
_entity.id
_entity.type
_entity.pdbx_description
1 polymer ?
#
loop_
_entity_poly.entity_id
_entity_poly.type
_entity_poly.pdbx_seq_one_letter_code
_entity_poly.pdbx_strand_id
1 'polypeptide(L)'
;MRFMKNYGKVAHYAPAYAMNDEFSRVLHQQMEFFSNNPSADTLNRVRGEIRTIMVENIEKILERGDRIELLVDKTATMKDGAFHFKKQSKRLRQALWMKNAKLL
;
A
#
# COMPACT_ATOMS: atom_id res chain seq x y z
N MET A 1 28.47 10.85 -15.85
CA MET A 1 27.89 11.17 -17.18
C MET A 1 28.96 11.02 -18.26
N ARG A 2 28.66 10.35 -19.38
CA ARG A 2 29.64 10.08 -20.49
C ARG A 2 30.29 11.34 -21.06
N PHE A 3 29.54 12.44 -21.18
CA PHE A 3 30.06 13.74 -21.64
C PHE A 3 31.22 14.23 -20.79
N MET A 4 31.00 14.32 -19.47
CA MET A 4 32.02 14.81 -18.53
C MET A 4 33.27 13.92 -18.50
N LYS A 5 33.12 12.61 -18.69
CA LYS A 5 34.24 11.68 -18.75
C LYS A 5 35.16 11.97 -19.96
N ASN A 6 34.58 12.31 -21.11
CA ASN A 6 35.33 12.46 -22.35
C ASN A 6 35.75 13.91 -22.63
N TYR A 7 34.90 14.89 -22.28
CA TYR A 7 35.09 16.30 -22.63
C TYR A 7 35.23 17.23 -21.43
N GLY A 8 35.12 16.74 -20.19
CA GLY A 8 35.05 17.60 -19.00
C GLY A 8 36.21 18.59 -18.85
N LYS A 9 37.41 18.23 -19.32
CA LYS A 9 38.58 19.13 -19.30
C LYS A 9 38.48 20.23 -20.35
N VAL A 10 38.06 19.90 -21.58
CA VAL A 10 38.05 20.81 -22.73
C VAL A 10 36.73 21.57 -22.90
N ALA A 11 35.68 21.16 -22.19
CA ALA A 11 34.33 21.71 -22.37
C ALA A 11 34.22 23.21 -22.06
N HIS A 12 35.04 23.73 -21.15
CA HIS A 12 34.95 25.12 -20.70
C HIS A 12 35.42 26.16 -21.72
N TYR A 13 36.25 25.76 -22.68
CA TYR A 13 36.88 26.65 -23.68
C TYR A 13 36.71 26.12 -25.11
N ALA A 14 35.83 25.13 -25.29
CA ALA A 14 35.48 24.61 -26.60
C ALA A 14 34.69 25.66 -27.40
N PRO A 15 35.02 25.86 -28.69
CA PRO A 15 34.20 26.68 -29.58
C PRO A 15 32.83 26.05 -29.81
N ALA A 16 31.88 26.85 -30.31
CA ALA A 16 30.51 26.39 -30.56
C ALA A 16 30.51 25.11 -31.42
N TYR A 17 29.68 24.13 -31.02
CA TYR A 17 29.52 22.85 -31.70
C TYR A 17 30.78 21.96 -31.80
N ALA A 18 31.87 22.26 -31.09
CA ALA A 18 33.12 21.51 -31.18
C ALA A 18 32.99 19.99 -30.91
N MET A 19 32.01 19.58 -30.10
CA MET A 19 31.74 18.17 -29.78
C MET A 19 30.51 17.63 -30.53
N ASN A 20 29.88 18.42 -31.38
CA ASN A 20 28.60 18.05 -32.00
C ASN A 20 28.75 16.85 -32.92
N ASP A 21 29.81 16.77 -33.73
CA ASP A 21 29.99 15.68 -34.70
C ASP A 21 30.05 14.29 -34.05
N GLU A 22 30.65 14.21 -32.86
CA GLU A 22 30.82 12.95 -32.13
C GLU A 22 29.70 12.74 -31.10
N PHE A 23 29.36 13.76 -30.31
CA PHE A 23 28.43 13.63 -29.20
C PHE A 23 26.96 13.68 -29.62
N SER A 24 26.62 14.29 -30.77
CA SER A 24 25.25 14.24 -31.31
C SER A 24 24.78 12.81 -31.56
N ARG A 25 25.67 11.92 -32.03
CA ARG A 25 25.36 10.49 -32.23
C ARG A 25 25.05 9.80 -30.91
N VAL A 26 25.82 10.12 -29.86
CA VAL A 26 25.59 9.59 -28.51
C VAL A 26 24.25 10.07 -27.96
N LEU A 27 23.92 11.36 -28.14
CA LEU A 27 22.63 11.92 -27.73
C LEU A 27 21.48 11.26 -28.48
N HIS A 28 21.58 11.14 -29.80
CA HIS A 28 20.56 10.50 -30.64
C HIS A 28 20.31 9.05 -30.21
N GLN A 29 21.37 8.27 -30.00
CA GLN A 29 21.27 6.87 -29.60
C GLN A 29 20.67 6.71 -28.19
N GLN A 30 20.98 7.63 -27.26
CA GLN A 30 20.34 7.65 -25.94
C GLN A 30 18.86 8.04 -26.04
N MET A 31 18.52 9.05 -26.86
CA MET A 31 17.14 9.45 -27.10
C MET A 31 16.32 8.31 -27.69
N GLU A 32 16.81 7.61 -28.72
CA GLU A 32 16.15 6.42 -29.26
C GLU A 32 16.02 5.32 -28.22
N PHE A 33 17.08 5.05 -27.44
CA PHE A 33 17.04 4.04 -26.39
C PHE A 33 15.97 4.32 -25.35
N PHE A 34 15.89 5.54 -24.81
CA PHE A 34 14.89 5.88 -23.80
C PHE A 34 13.47 6.08 -24.37
N SER A 35 13.34 6.42 -25.65
CA SER A 35 12.02 6.60 -26.29
C SER A 35 11.41 5.27 -26.74
N ASN A 36 12.23 4.33 -27.20
CA ASN A 36 11.78 3.05 -27.78
C ASN A 36 11.89 1.87 -26.80
N ASN A 37 12.51 2.06 -25.63
CA ASN A 37 12.62 1.03 -24.60
C ASN A 37 11.96 1.48 -23.29
N PRO A 38 10.68 1.12 -23.06
CA PRO A 38 9.97 1.42 -21.82
C PRO A 38 10.66 0.90 -20.55
N SER A 39 11.53 -0.11 -20.69
CA SER A 39 12.35 -0.68 -19.60
C SER A 39 13.64 0.09 -19.31
N ALA A 40 14.09 0.96 -20.21
CA ALA A 40 15.31 1.76 -20.03
C ALA A 40 15.22 2.68 -18.81
N ASP A 41 14.02 3.18 -18.50
CA ASP A 41 13.73 3.96 -17.31
C ASP A 41 13.15 3.07 -16.20
N THR A 42 13.98 2.15 -15.71
CA THR A 42 13.59 1.20 -14.67
C THR A 42 13.08 1.90 -13.41
N LEU A 43 13.62 3.07 -13.06
CA LEU A 43 13.22 3.81 -11.87
C LEU A 43 11.80 4.38 -12.00
N ASN A 44 11.47 5.02 -13.12
CA ASN A 44 10.11 5.54 -13.34
C ASN A 44 9.09 4.42 -13.48
N ARG A 45 9.46 3.29 -14.09
CA ARG A 45 8.60 2.08 -14.12
C ARG A 45 8.30 1.57 -12.72
N VAL A 46 9.32 1.32 -11.91
CA VAL A 46 9.15 0.83 -10.52
C VAL A 46 8.33 1.83 -9.70
N ARG A 47 8.54 3.13 -9.88
CA ARG A 47 7.74 4.17 -9.23
C ARG A 47 6.26 4.11 -9.64
N GLY A 48 5.98 3.88 -10.92
CA GLY A 48 4.62 3.66 -11.42
C GLY A 48 3.96 2.41 -10.83
N GLU A 49 4.69 1.29 -10.79
CA GLU A 49 4.22 0.03 -10.19
C GLU A 49 3.90 0.17 -8.71
N ILE A 50 4.80 0.80 -7.93
CA ILE A 50 4.57 1.09 -6.51
C ILE A 50 3.32 1.94 -6.33
N ARG A 51 3.11 2.97 -7.18
CA ARG A 51 1.91 3.81 -7.11
C ARG A 51 0.65 2.97 -7.33
N THR A 52 0.63 2.10 -8.32
CA THR A 52 -0.51 1.21 -8.60
C THR A 52 -0.79 0.26 -7.43
N ILE A 53 0.25 -0.39 -6.89
CA ILE A 53 0.13 -1.27 -5.72
C ILE A 53 -0.42 -0.52 -4.51
N MET A 54 0.02 0.71 -4.29
CA MET A 54 -0.47 1.51 -3.16
C MET A 54 -1.93 1.91 -3.32
N VAL A 55 -2.40 2.19 -4.55
CA VAL A 55 -3.83 2.44 -4.80
C VAL A 55 -4.66 1.19 -4.48
N GLU A 56 -4.24 0.02 -4.96
CA GLU A 56 -4.91 -1.25 -4.64
C GLU A 56 -4.91 -1.54 -3.13
N ASN A 57 -3.80 -1.23 -2.45
CA ASN A 57 -3.71 -1.39 -0.99
C ASN A 57 -4.64 -0.44 -0.24
N ILE A 58 -4.82 0.80 -0.72
CA ILE A 58 -5.79 1.74 -0.14
C ILE A 58 -7.19 1.16 -0.23
N GLU A 59 -7.60 0.68 -1.40
CA GLU A 59 -8.92 0.05 -1.61
C GLU A 59 -9.13 -1.15 -0.67
N LYS A 60 -8.14 -2.05 -0.56
CA LYS A 60 -8.20 -3.20 0.37
C LYS A 60 -8.28 -2.77 1.83
N ILE A 61 -7.59 -1.71 2.23
CA ILE A 61 -7.62 -1.19 3.60
C ILE A 61 -9.00 -0.60 3.92
N LEU A 62 -9.62 0.10 2.97
CA LEU A 62 -10.97 0.63 3.11
C LEU A 62 -11.99 -0.52 3.29
N GLU A 63 -11.96 -1.52 2.41
CA GLU A 63 -12.85 -2.69 2.53
C GLU A 63 -12.65 -3.43 3.86
N ARG A 64 -11.39 -3.55 4.32
CA ARG A 64 -11.10 -4.11 5.64
C ARG A 64 -11.66 -3.24 6.76
N GLY A 65 -11.62 -1.92 6.63
CA GLY A 65 -12.22 -0.96 7.55
C GLY A 65 -13.71 -1.21 7.73
N ASP A 66 -14.45 -1.29 6.63
CA ASP A 66 -15.90 -1.55 6.63
C ASP A 66 -16.24 -2.89 7.29
N ARG A 67 -15.44 -3.94 7.02
CA ARG A 67 -15.61 -5.26 7.65
C ARG A 67 -15.32 -5.21 9.15
N ILE A 68 -14.33 -4.43 9.59
CA ILE A 68 -14.03 -4.25 11.02
C ILE A 68 -15.16 -3.52 11.70
N GLU A 69 -15.70 -2.47 11.10
CA GLU A 69 -16.85 -1.72 11.65
C GLU A 69 -18.06 -2.65 11.83
N LEU A 70 -18.39 -3.45 10.81
CA LEU A 70 -19.43 -4.47 10.92
C LEU A 70 -19.16 -5.49 12.04
N LEU A 71 -17.91 -5.91 12.22
CA LEU A 71 -17.52 -6.82 13.30
C LEU A 71 -17.66 -6.16 14.67
N VAL A 72 -17.33 -4.87 14.80
CA VAL A 72 -17.51 -4.10 16.03
C VAL A 72 -18.99 -4.07 16.41
N ASP A 73 -19.89 -3.78 15.47
CA ASP A 73 -21.34 -3.74 15.74
C ASP A 73 -21.90 -5.12 16.13
N LYS A 74 -21.49 -6.17 15.42
CA LYS A 74 -21.88 -7.55 15.73
C LYS A 74 -21.37 -7.98 17.10
N THR A 75 -20.13 -7.63 17.45
CA THR A 75 -19.54 -7.99 18.74
C THR A 75 -20.13 -7.18 19.90
N ALA A 76 -20.53 -5.92 19.67
CA ALA A 76 -21.30 -5.13 20.64
C ALA A 76 -22.66 -5.79 20.93
N THR A 77 -23.40 -6.14 19.88
CA THR A 77 -24.68 -6.87 20.00
C THR A 77 -24.50 -8.20 20.73
N MET A 78 -23.46 -8.96 20.39
CA MET A 78 -23.14 -10.24 21.03
C MET A 78 -22.81 -10.08 22.51
N LYS A 79 -22.04 -9.04 22.87
CA LYS A 79 -21.70 -8.73 24.27
C LYS A 79 -22.96 -8.45 25.09
N ASP A 80 -23.88 -7.65 24.56
CA ASP A 80 -25.13 -7.34 25.25
C ASP A 80 -25.99 -8.60 25.43
N GLY A 81 -26.11 -9.42 24.37
CA GLY A 81 -26.76 -10.72 24.44
C GLY A 81 -26.15 -11.65 25.50
N ALA A 82 -24.82 -11.73 25.57
CA ALA A 82 -24.11 -12.55 26.55
C ALA A 82 -24.33 -12.04 27.99
N PHE A 83 -24.39 -10.72 28.20
CA PHE A 83 -24.71 -10.14 29.50
C PHE A 83 -26.13 -10.50 29.95
N HIS A 84 -27.11 -10.37 29.06
CA HIS A 84 -28.49 -10.76 29.33
C HIS A 84 -28.61 -12.25 29.63
N PHE A 85 -27.99 -13.10 28.82
CA PHE A 85 -27.97 -14.55 29.03
C PHE A 85 -27.40 -14.90 30.41
N LYS A 86 -26.22 -14.38 30.76
CA LYS A 86 -25.59 -14.59 32.08
C LYS A 86 -26.51 -14.19 33.23
N LYS A 87 -27.20 -13.05 33.13
CA LYS A 87 -28.16 -12.59 34.14
C LYS A 87 -29.36 -13.54 34.26
N GLN A 88 -29.92 -13.97 33.15
CA GLN A 88 -31.05 -14.91 33.12
C GLN A 88 -30.65 -16.29 33.66
N SER A 89 -29.50 -16.84 33.26
CA SER A 89 -29.01 -18.13 33.76
C SER A 89 -28.79 -18.11 35.28
N LYS A 90 -28.26 -17.01 35.84
CA LYS A 90 -28.12 -16.84 37.30
C LYS A 90 -29.47 -16.84 38.00
N ARG A 91 -30.46 -16.10 37.47
CA ARG A 91 -31.82 -16.07 38.01
C ARG A 91 -32.48 -17.44 37.97
N LEU A 92 -32.34 -18.16 36.85
CA LEU A 92 -32.84 -19.53 36.70
C LEU A 92 -32.21 -20.47 37.73
N ARG A 93 -30.88 -20.43 37.88
CA ARG A 93 -30.17 -21.23 38.90
C ARG A 93 -30.70 -20.98 40.31
N GLN A 94 -30.93 -19.71 40.68
CA GLN A 94 -31.48 -19.35 41.99
C GLN A 94 -32.92 -19.85 42.16
N ALA A 95 -33.76 -19.71 41.14
CA ALA A 95 -35.13 -20.21 41.17
C ALA A 95 -35.19 -21.73 41.34
N LEU A 96 -34.35 -22.47 40.60
CA LEU A 96 -34.23 -23.93 40.74
C LEU A 96 -33.71 -24.33 42.11
N TRP A 97 -32.72 -23.62 42.65
CA TRP A 97 -32.21 -23.88 44.00
C TRP A 97 -33.29 -23.68 45.07
N MET A 98 -34.04 -22.58 45.01
CA MET A 98 -35.16 -22.31 45.91
C MET A 98 -36.29 -23.34 45.77
N LYS A 99 -36.57 -23.78 44.55
CA LYS A 99 -37.56 -24.85 44.31
C LYS A 99 -37.12 -26.14 44.99
N ASN A 100 -35.87 -26.55 44.81
CA ASN A 100 -35.34 -27.77 45.43
C ASN A 100 -35.31 -27.68 46.95
N ALA A 101 -34.94 -26.51 47.51
CA ALA A 101 -34.94 -26.29 48.96
C ALA A 101 -36.34 -26.32 49.60
N LYS A 102 -37.40 -26.00 48.84
CA LYS A 102 -38.80 -26.10 49.30
C LYS A 102 -39.41 -27.50 49.16
N LEU A 103 -38.76 -28.39 48.41
CA LEU A 103 -39.18 -29.79 48.22
C LEU A 103 -38.49 -30.74 49.22
N LEU A 104 -37.49 -30.25 49.94
CA LEU A 104 -36.89 -30.86 51.12
C LEU A 104 -37.64 -30.41 52.37
#